data_AF-A0A2L2ZAB4-F1
#
_entry.id   AF-A0A2L2ZAB4-F1
#
_cell.length_a   1.000
_cell.length_b   1.000
_cell.length_c   1.000
_cell.angle_alpha   90.00
_cell.angle_beta   90.00
_cell.angle_gamma   90.00
#
_symmetry.space_group_name_H-M   'P 1'
#
loop_
_entity.id
_entity.type
_entity.pdbx_description
1 polymer ?
#
loop_
_entity_poly.entity_id
_entity_poly.type
_entity_poly.pdbx_seq_one_letter_code
_entity_poly.pdbx_strand_id
1 'polypeptide(L)' 'DPFNTPATDVAIQAVLSRFASGRSFGIVLDSCDGVSHTVPSYEGYALPHSILLLVLAGLVLTDYLLKILSERGYS' A
#
# COMPACT_ATOMS: atom_id res chain seq x y z
N ASP A 1 -1.59 30.78 8.75
CA ASP A 1 -1.57 29.78 9.84
C ASP A 1 -1.76 28.37 9.28
N PRO A 2 -0.89 27.41 9.64
CA PRO A 2 -0.94 26.08 9.04
C PRO A 2 -2.16 25.33 9.59
N PHE A 3 -3.02 24.87 8.68
CA PHE A 3 -4.17 23.96 8.89
C PHE A 3 -5.08 24.25 10.10
N ASN A 4 -6.03 25.16 9.92
CA ASN A 4 -7.13 25.50 10.85
C ASN A 4 -8.25 24.43 10.83
N THR A 5 -7.97 23.22 11.32
CA THR A 5 -8.93 22.10 11.38
C THR A 5 -9.20 21.72 12.84
N PRO A 6 -10.48 21.59 13.28
CA PRO A 6 -10.82 21.42 14.69
C PRO A 6 -10.40 20.07 15.31
N ALA A 7 -10.25 19.02 14.49
CA ALA A 7 -9.70 17.73 14.91
C ALA A 7 -9.22 16.94 13.68
N THR A 8 -8.10 16.23 13.82
CA THR A 8 -7.55 15.34 12.79
C THR A 8 -7.24 14.00 13.44
N ASP A 9 -7.67 12.90 12.82
CA ASP A 9 -7.34 11.54 13.24
C ASP A 9 -6.43 10.88 12.19
N VAL A 10 -5.40 10.17 12.65
CA VAL A 10 -4.38 9.54 11.80
C VAL A 10 -4.42 8.04 12.03
N ALA A 11 -4.87 7.32 11.01
CA ALA A 11 -4.94 5.87 11.03
C ALA A 11 -4.12 5.26 9.89
N ILE A 12 -3.82 3.97 10.03
CA ILE A 12 -3.06 3.20 9.04
C ILE A 12 -3.89 3.09 7.75
N GLN A 13 -3.27 3.41 6.61
CA GLN A 13 -3.90 3.44 5.28
C GLN A 13 -4.68 2.16 4.96
N ALA A 14 -4.10 1.00 5.27
CA ALA A 14 -4.76 -0.29 5.08
C ALA A 14 -6.02 -0.47 5.96
N VAL A 15 -6.05 0.08 7.17
CA VAL A 15 -7.21 -0.02 8.06
C VAL A 15 -8.34 0.91 7.58
N LEU A 16 -8.00 2.09 7.08
CA LEU A 16 -8.96 3.03 6.50
C LEU A 16 -9.62 2.48 5.23
N SER A 17 -8.84 1.93 4.29
CA SER A 17 -9.38 1.32 3.07
C SER A 17 -10.25 0.10 3.38
N ARG A 18 -9.88 -0.66 4.42
CA ARG A 18 -10.68 -1.76 4.94
C ARG A 18 -12.02 -1.30 5.50
N PHE A 19 -12.01 -0.27 6.35
CA PHE A 19 -13.22 0.26 6.99
C PHE A 19 -14.21 0.78 5.94
N ALA A 20 -13.71 1.51 4.93
CA ALA A 20 -14.53 1.97 3.81
C ALA A 20 -15.20 0.83 3.03
N SER A 21 -14.60 -0.37 3.00
CA SER A 21 -15.16 -1.54 2.31
C SER A 21 -16.26 -2.28 3.10
N GLY A 22 -16.47 -1.95 4.38
CA GLY A 22 -17.50 -2.56 5.23
C GLY A 22 -17.28 -4.04 5.54
N ARG A 23 -16.07 -4.58 5.34
CA ARG A 23 -15.78 -6.01 5.54
C ARG A 23 -14.98 -6.22 6.83
N SER A 24 -15.45 -7.11 7.70
CA SER A 24 -14.81 -7.44 8.98
C SER A 24 -13.59 -8.37 8.87
N PHE A 25 -13.43 -9.09 7.75
CA PHE A 25 -12.39 -10.12 7.54
C PHE A 25 -11.69 -10.04 6.18
N GLY A 26 -10.36 -9.92 6.15
CA GLY A 26 -9.62 -9.92 4.88
C GLY A 26 -8.20 -9.36 4.95
N ILE A 27 -7.46 -9.59 3.87
CA ILE A 27 -6.09 -9.11 3.69
C ILE A 27 -6.14 -7.87 2.81
N VAL A 28 -5.50 -6.79 3.26
CA VAL A 28 -5.26 -5.61 2.44
C VAL A 28 -3.88 -5.75 1.84
N LEU A 29 -3.79 -5.75 0.51
CA LEU A 29 -2.54 -5.60 -0.22
C LEU A 29 -2.54 -4.19 -0.80
N ASP A 30 -1.57 -3.40 -0.39
CA ASP A 30 -1.38 -2.05 -0.91
C ASP A 30 -0.01 -1.99 -1.57
N SER A 31 -0.02 -1.76 -2.88
CA SER A 31 1.18 -1.65 -3.70
C SER A 31 1.48 -0.16 -3.90
N CYS A 32 2.41 0.35 -3.11
CA CYS A 32 2.90 1.72 -3.26
C CYS A 32 4.06 1.77 -4.28
N ASP A 33 4.60 2.96 -4.48
CA ASP A 33 5.67 3.20 -5.47
C ASP A 33 7.02 2.53 -5.09
N GLY A 34 7.43 2.60 -3.82
CA GLY A 34 8.68 2.00 -3.34
C GLY A 34 8.53 0.65 -2.64
N VAL A 35 7.36 0.37 -2.06
CA VAL A 35 7.11 -0.83 -1.24
C VAL A 35 5.68 -1.30 -1.40
N SER A 36 5.46 -2.61 -1.48
CA SER A 36 4.13 -3.22 -1.32
C SER A 36 3.97 -3.73 0.12
N HIS A 37 2.90 -3.35 0.79
CA HIS A 37 2.58 -3.82 2.14
C HIS A 37 1.33 -4.69 2.14
N THR A 38 1.41 -5.81 2.84
CA THR A 38 0.24 -6.64 3.14
C THR A 38 -0.11 -6.49 4.61
N VAL A 39 -1.35 -6.10 4.88
CA VAL A 39 -1.89 -5.95 6.22
C VAL A 39 -3.09 -6.90 6.34
N PRO A 40 -2.89 -8.09 6.92
CA PRO A 40 -4.01 -8.95 7.28
C PRO A 40 -4.78 -8.33 8.44
N SER A 41 -6.10 -8.25 8.26
CA SER A 41 -7.02 -7.80 9.29
C SER A 41 -7.97 -8.93 9.70
N TYR A 42 -8.05 -9.14 11.01
CA TYR A 42 -8.97 -10.11 11.62
C TYR A 42 -9.83 -9.36 12.64
N GLU A 43 -11.15 -9.39 12.43
CA GLU A 43 -12.14 -8.70 13.29
C GLU A 43 -11.86 -7.19 13.49
N GLY A 44 -11.29 -6.52 12.49
CA GLY A 44 -10.96 -5.10 12.56
C GLY A 44 -9.61 -4.78 13.19
N TYR A 45 -8.88 -5.77 13.70
CA TYR A 45 -7.52 -5.61 14.21
C TYR A 45 -6.49 -6.01 13.15
N ALA A 46 -5.49 -5.14 12.96
CA ALA A 46 -4.29 -5.52 12.20
C ALA A 46 -3.51 -6.57 13.01
N LEU A 47 -3.17 -7.69 12.40
CA LEU A 47 -2.35 -8.74 13.01
C LEU A 47 -0.86 -8.39 12.81
N PRO A 48 -0.16 -7.81 13.81
CA PRO A 48 1.18 -7.27 13.60
C PRO A 48 2.21 -8.32 13.17
N HIS A 49 2.01 -9.58 13.60
CA HIS A 49 2.87 -10.72 13.23
C HIS A 49 2.72 -11.19 11.79
N SER A 50 1.70 -10.72 11.07
CA SER A 50 1.40 -11.16 9.70
C SER A 50 1.47 -10.01 8.70
N ILE A 51 1.97 -8.86 9.11
CA ILE A 51 2.30 -7.76 8.21
C ILE A 51 3.55 -8.16 7.43
N LEU A 52 3.41 -8.38 6.12
CA LEU A 52 4.56 -8.63 5.25
C LEU A 52 4.84 -7.39 4.41
N LEU A 53 6.11 -7.02 4.38
CA LEU A 53 6.63 -5.91 3.60
C LEU A 53 7.43 -6.47 2.43
N LEU A 54 6.96 -6.20 1.22
CA LEU A 54 7.62 -6.62 -0.01
C LEU A 54 8.26 -5.40 -0.67
N VAL A 55 9.59 -5.43 -0.83
CA VAL A 55 10.34 -4.38 -1.56
C VAL A 55 10.30 -4.66 -3.07
N LEU A 56 9.10 -4.91 -3.58
CA LEU A 56 8.78 -5.00 -5.00
C LEU A 56 7.56 -4.12 -5.23
N ALA A 57 7.73 -3.09 -6.03
CA ALA A 57 6.83 -1.95 -6.07
C ALA A 57 6.87 -1.25 -7.43
N GLY A 58 6.09 -0.18 -7.57
CA GLY A 58 5.92 0.57 -8.83
C GLY A 58 7.22 0.99 -9.49
N LEU A 59 8.21 1.46 -8.71
CA LEU A 59 9.50 1.89 -9.23
C LEU A 59 10.30 0.72 -9.82
N VAL A 60 10.32 -0.43 -9.15
CA VAL A 60 11.00 -1.64 -9.66
C VAL A 60 10.33 -2.14 -10.94
N LEU A 61 9.00 -2.06 -11.02
CA LEU A 61 8.24 -2.39 -12.23
C LEU A 61 8.53 -1.43 -13.39
N THR A 62 8.63 -0.12 -13.09
CA THR A 62 8.92 0.92 -14.09
C THR A 62 10.34 0.78 -14.64
N ASP A 63 11.33 0.54 -13.78
CA ASP A 63 12.72 0.29 -14.18
C ASP A 63 12.84 -0.97 -15.04
N TYR A 64 12.10 -2.03 -14.68
CA TYR A 64 12.07 -3.26 -15.45
C TYR A 64 11.43 -3.05 -16.83
N LEU A 65 10.35 -2.26 -16.90
CA LEU A 65 9.70 -1.91 -18.17
C LEU A 65 10.64 -1.10 -19.07
N LEU A 66 11.32 -0.09 -18.52
CA LEU A 66 12.31 0.71 -19.25
C LEU A 66 13.45 -0.15 -19.79
N LYS A 67 13.92 -1.13 -19.00
CA LYS A 67 14.95 -2.07 -19.44
C LYS A 67 14.51 -2.87 -20.67
N ILE A 68 13.30 -3.46 -20.66
CA ILE A 68 12.80 -4.26 -21.79
C ILE A 68 12.58 -3.39 -23.04
N LEU A 69 12.09 -2.17 -22.87
CA LEU A 69 11.89 -1.24 -23.99
C LEU A 69 13.22 -0.88 -24.65
N SER A 70 14.24 -0.57 -23.83
CA SER A 70 15.61 -0.31 -24.30
C SER A 70 16.22 -1.52 -25.02
N GLU A 71 16.06 -2.74 -24.47
CA GLU A 71 16.52 -3.98 -25.11
C GLU A 71 15.85 -4.26 -26.46
N ARG A 72 14.62 -3.77 -26.65
CA ARG A 72 13.86 -3.90 -27.91
C ARG A 72 14.10 -2.76 -28.90
N GLY A 73 14.96 -1.79 -28.56
CA GLY A 73 15.29 -0.65 -29.41
C GLY A 73 14.23 0.46 -29.42
N TYR A 74 13.31 0.45 -28.46
CA TYR A 74 12.39 1.56 -28.23
C TYR A 74 13.05 2.52 -27.24
N SER A 75 13.54 3.66 -27.75
CA SER A 75 14.13 4.76 -26.98
C SER A 75 13.11 5.86 -26.69
#